data_AF-A0A962U3K8-F1
#
_entry.id   AF-A0A962U3K8-F1
#
_cell.length_a   1.000
_cell.length_b   1.000
_cell.length_c   1.000
_cell.angle_alpha   90.00
_cell.angle_beta   90.00
_cell.angle_gamma   90.00
#
_symmetry.space_group_name_H-M   'P 1'
#
loop_
_entity.id
_entity.type
_entity.pdbx_description
1 polymer ?
#
loop_
_entity_poly.entity_id
_entity_poly.type
_entity_poly.pdbx_seq_one_letter_code
_entity_poly.pdbx_strand_id
1 'polypeptide(L)'
;MRRSVPGWLRTLAGEPLVHFAVIGGLLFALFAVDGDAVVEPPSQRIIVDASEVQRLIVPFEKTWLRPPTRAEIEGLVVDHIKEEILYREAKALGLDDDDLIIRRRLRQKMEFINQDL
;
A
#
# COMPACT_ATOMS: atom_id res chain seq x y z
N MET A 1 4.46 -8.82 51.73
CA MET A 1 5.13 -7.65 51.10
C MET A 1 4.11 -6.86 50.29
N ARG A 2 3.69 -5.69 50.78
CA ARG A 2 2.66 -4.84 50.17
C ARG A 2 3.40 -3.70 49.45
N ARG A 3 3.46 -3.72 48.12
CA ARG A 3 4.17 -2.69 47.33
C ARG A 3 3.46 -1.36 47.56
N SER A 4 4.08 -0.48 48.33
CA SER A 4 3.63 0.90 48.55
C SER A 4 3.83 1.66 47.25
N VAL A 5 2.72 2.00 46.59
CA VAL A 5 2.73 2.89 45.42
C VAL A 5 3.13 4.28 45.94
N PRO A 6 4.27 4.84 45.54
CA PRO A 6 4.75 6.10 46.09
C PRO A 6 3.79 7.25 45.71
N GLY A 7 3.50 8.14 46.68
CA GLY A 7 2.41 9.12 46.61
C GLY A 7 2.44 10.07 45.40
N TRP A 8 3.60 10.26 44.78
CA TRP A 8 3.75 11.08 43.56
C TRP A 8 3.01 10.49 42.35
N LEU A 9 2.79 9.16 42.30
CA LEU A 9 2.00 8.50 41.25
C LEU A 9 0.51 8.87 41.32
N ARG A 10 0.00 9.21 42.51
CA ARG A 10 -1.42 9.61 42.68
C ARG A 10 -1.66 11.05 42.26
N THR A 11 -0.69 11.93 42.46
CA THR A 11 -0.73 13.32 41.96
C THR A 11 -0.59 13.36 40.44
N LEU A 12 0.32 12.56 39.87
CA LEU A 12 0.50 12.47 38.42
C LEU A 12 -0.75 11.89 37.74
N ALA A 13 -1.39 10.88 38.33
CA ALA A 13 -2.63 10.30 37.83
C ALA A 13 -3.85 11.25 37.94
N GLY A 14 -3.74 12.40 38.61
CA GLY A 14 -4.80 13.41 38.69
C GLY A 14 -4.67 14.51 37.63
N GLU A 15 -3.55 14.58 36.90
CA GLU A 15 -3.32 15.64 35.92
C GLU A 15 -4.07 15.36 34.61
N PRO A 16 -4.82 16.33 34.06
CA PRO A 16 -5.50 16.19 32.77
C PRO A 16 -4.55 15.80 31.63
N LEU A 17 -3.29 16.24 31.71
CA LEU A 17 -2.25 15.95 30.72
C LEU A 17 -1.89 14.45 30.66
N VAL A 18 -1.85 13.79 31.82
CA VAL A 18 -1.53 12.36 31.91
C VAL A 18 -2.68 11.53 31.37
N HIS A 19 -3.93 11.94 31.62
CA HIS A 19 -5.10 11.30 31.01
C HIS A 19 -5.06 11.44 29.49
N PHE A 20 -4.76 12.62 28.96
CA PHE A 20 -4.61 12.85 27.53
C PHE A 20 -3.50 11.99 26.92
N ALA A 21 -2.33 11.93 27.57
CA ALA A 21 -1.20 11.13 27.10
C ALA A 21 -1.50 9.62 27.13
N VAL A 22 -2.19 9.14 28.18
CA VAL A 22 -2.60 7.73 28.28
C VAL A 22 -3.65 7.40 27.22
N ILE A 23 -4.69 8.23 27.06
CA ILE A 23 -5.73 8.02 26.05
C ILE A 23 -5.13 8.05 24.64
N GLY A 24 -4.28 9.05 24.35
CA GLY A 24 -3.58 9.16 23.08
C GLY A 24 -2.65 7.98 22.81
N GLY A 25 -1.91 7.53 23.84
CA GLY A 25 -1.06 6.33 23.74
C GLY A 25 -1.86 5.04 23.53
N LEU A 26 -3.04 4.93 24.13
CA LEU A 26 -3.92 3.77 23.97
C LEU A 26 -4.55 3.74 22.57
N LEU A 27 -5.00 4.89 22.06
CA LEU A 27 -5.45 5.04 20.67
C LEU A 27 -4.31 4.71 19.71
N PHE A 28 -3.13 5.28 19.92
CA PHE A 28 -1.96 5.00 19.08
C PHE A 28 -1.60 3.51 19.09
N ALA A 29 -1.63 2.84 20.25
CA ALA A 29 -1.35 1.41 20.34
C ALA A 29 -2.42 0.57 19.63
N LEU A 30 -3.69 0.95 19.68
CA LEU A 30 -4.76 0.28 18.94
C LEU A 30 -4.55 0.43 17.43
N PHE A 31 -4.26 1.63 16.94
CA PHE A 31 -4.04 1.91 15.52
C PHE A 31 -2.68 1.42 14.99
N ALA A 32 -1.67 1.26 15.85
CA ALA A 32 -0.35 0.76 15.47
C ALA A 32 -0.34 -0.75 15.22
N VAL A 33 -1.29 -1.50 15.78
CA VAL A 33 -1.41 -2.95 15.58
C VAL A 33 -2.06 -3.28 14.23
N ASP A 34 -2.90 -2.38 13.69
CA ASP A 34 -3.54 -2.54 12.37
C ASP A 34 -2.63 -2.18 11.17
N GLY A 35 -1.37 -1.80 11.40
CA GLY A 35 -0.32 -1.80 10.36
C GLY A 35 -0.45 -0.81 9.19
N ASP A 36 -1.62 -0.22 8.93
CA ASP A 36 -1.89 0.57 7.72
C ASP A 36 -1.78 2.10 7.88
N ALA A 37 -1.56 2.60 9.09
CA ALA A 37 -1.65 4.03 9.37
C ALA A 37 -0.29 4.74 9.50
N VAL A 38 0.62 4.51 8.57
CA VAL A 38 1.53 5.58 8.09
C VAL A 38 1.57 5.49 6.58
N VAL A 39 0.47 5.90 5.94
CA VAL A 39 0.50 6.29 4.53
C VAL A 39 1.37 7.55 4.46
N GLU A 40 2.69 7.38 4.28
CA GLU A 40 3.50 8.43 3.67
C GLU A 40 2.71 8.90 2.46
N PRO A 41 2.40 10.21 2.31
CA PRO A 41 1.64 10.68 1.17
C PRO A 41 2.40 10.18 -0.06
N PRO A 42 1.84 9.22 -0.82
CA PRO A 42 2.57 8.66 -1.95
C PRO A 42 2.84 9.85 -2.83
N SER A 43 4.11 10.06 -3.19
CA SER A 43 4.45 11.11 -4.13
C SER A 43 3.52 10.94 -5.33
N GLN A 44 2.59 11.87 -5.53
CA GLN A 44 1.52 11.79 -6.53
C GLN A 44 2.07 11.82 -7.97
N ARG A 45 3.39 11.78 -8.12
CA ARG A 45 4.10 11.73 -9.37
C ARG A 45 4.20 10.29 -9.86
N ILE A 46 3.70 10.06 -11.07
CA ILE A 46 3.96 8.85 -11.85
C ILE A 46 5.06 9.21 -12.83
N ILE A 47 6.20 8.51 -12.76
CA ILE A 47 7.35 8.72 -13.63
C ILE A 47 7.38 7.58 -14.63
N VAL A 48 7.12 7.88 -15.91
CA VAL A 48 7.27 6.93 -17.00
C VAL A 48 8.57 7.26 -17.73
N ASP A 49 9.60 6.48 -17.48
CA ASP A 49 10.90 6.62 -18.16
C ASP A 49 10.96 5.74 -19.43
N ALA A 50 12.05 5.88 -20.20
CA ALA A 50 12.22 5.12 -21.44
C ALA A 50 12.27 3.60 -21.20
N SER A 51 12.71 3.15 -20.02
CA SER A 51 12.72 1.72 -19.68
C SER A 51 11.30 1.20 -19.45
N GLU A 52 10.43 2.01 -18.82
CA GLU A 52 9.02 1.68 -18.64
C GLU A 52 8.28 1.63 -19.97
N VAL A 53 8.50 2.62 -20.85
CA VAL A 53 7.93 2.59 -22.20
C VAL A 53 8.35 1.31 -22.93
N GLN A 54 9.62 0.90 -22.84
CA GLN A 54 10.07 -0.34 -23.45
C GLN A 54 9.39 -1.58 -22.86
N ARG A 55 9.13 -1.61 -21.54
CA ARG A 55 8.37 -2.69 -20.90
C ARG A 55 6.92 -2.78 -21.41
N LEU A 56 6.30 -1.65 -21.75
CA LEU A 56 4.95 -1.61 -22.35
C LEU A 56 4.95 -2.09 -23.82
N ILE A 57 6.04 -1.83 -24.55
CA ILE A 57 6.18 -2.22 -25.96
C ILE A 57 6.36 -3.75 -26.11
N VAL A 58 7.14 -4.40 -25.24
CA VAL A 58 7.46 -5.84 -25.38
C VAL A 58 6.22 -6.74 -25.47
N PRO A 59 5.20 -6.61 -24.60
CA PRO A 59 3.95 -7.36 -24.73
C PRO A 59 3.21 -7.05 -26.03
N PHE A 60 3.16 -5.78 -26.44
CA PHE A 60 2.51 -5.37 -27.68
C PHE A 60 3.15 -6.07 -28.88
N GLU A 61 4.47 -6.07 -28.99
CA GLU A 61 5.19 -6.73 -30.07
C GLU A 61 4.97 -8.24 -30.07
N LYS A 62 4.91 -8.87 -28.90
CA LYS A 62 4.60 -10.32 -28.80
C LYS A 62 3.19 -10.65 -29.29
N THR A 63 2.21 -9.79 -29.00
CA THR A 63 0.81 -10.01 -29.39
C THR A 63 0.56 -9.69 -30.85
N TRP A 64 1.10 -8.58 -31.36
CA TRP A 64 0.82 -8.06 -32.69
C TRP A 64 1.88 -8.40 -33.73
N LEU A 65 3.00 -9.00 -33.31
CA LEU A 65 4.14 -9.40 -34.15
C LEU A 65 4.73 -8.25 -34.99
N ARG A 66 4.60 -7.02 -34.50
CA ARG A 66 5.13 -5.78 -35.11
C ARG A 66 5.42 -4.72 -34.05
N PRO A 67 6.31 -3.75 -34.34
CA PRO A 67 6.48 -2.59 -33.48
C PRO A 67 5.22 -1.71 -33.44
N PRO A 68 4.92 -1.07 -32.30
CA PRO A 68 3.84 -0.11 -32.17
C PRO A 68 4.18 1.20 -32.88
N THR A 69 3.13 1.86 -33.39
CA THR A 69 3.21 3.22 -33.90
C THR A 69 3.31 4.22 -32.75
N ARG A 70 3.72 5.46 -33.03
CA ARG A 70 3.80 6.51 -32.00
C ARG A 70 2.48 6.73 -31.25
N ALA A 71 1.36 6.75 -31.97
CA ALA A 71 0.04 6.91 -31.36
C ALA A 71 -0.35 5.73 -30.46
N GLU A 72 0.06 4.50 -30.84
CA GLU A 72 -0.15 3.31 -30.01
C GLU A 72 0.74 3.36 -28.76
N ILE A 73 1.99 3.81 -28.87
CA ILE A 73 2.87 4.02 -27.72
C ILE A 73 2.25 5.03 -26.74
N GLU A 74 1.75 6.16 -27.25
CA GLU A 74 1.06 7.16 -26.43
C GLU A 74 -0.17 6.55 -25.74
N GLY A 75 -0.96 5.74 -26.44
CA GLY A 75 -2.08 4.99 -25.86
C GLY A 75 -1.65 4.04 -24.74
N LEU A 76 -0.60 3.23 -24.96
CA LEU A 76 -0.06 2.32 -23.96
C LEU A 76 0.39 3.06 -22.70
N VAL A 77 1.06 4.20 -22.86
CA VAL A 77 1.50 5.03 -21.72
C VAL A 77 0.30 5.61 -20.97
N VAL A 78 -0.70 6.12 -21.68
CA VAL A 78 -1.92 6.67 -21.07
C VAL A 78 -2.66 5.60 -20.27
N ASP A 79 -2.80 4.39 -20.81
CA ASP A 79 -3.49 3.31 -20.13
C ASP A 79 -2.70 2.80 -18.92
N HIS A 80 -1.38 2.72 -19.01
CA HIS A 80 -0.52 2.42 -17.86
C HIS A 80 -0.64 3.46 -16.73
N ILE A 81 -0.67 4.75 -17.07
CA ILE A 81 -0.88 5.82 -16.08
C ILE A 81 -2.24 5.67 -15.39
N LYS A 82 -3.30 5.38 -16.15
CA LYS A 82 -4.65 5.16 -15.58
C LYS A 82 -4.66 3.94 -14.66
N GLU A 83 -4.02 2.85 -15.06
CA GLU A 83 -3.89 1.65 -14.23
C GLU A 83 -3.22 1.98 -12.89
N GLU A 84 -2.11 2.71 -12.92
CA GLU A 84 -1.38 3.11 -11.71
C GLU A 84 -2.21 4.04 -10.80
N ILE A 85 -2.96 4.98 -11.39
CA ILE A 85 -3.87 5.85 -10.63
C ILE A 85 -4.93 5.00 -9.92
N LEU A 86 -5.62 4.13 -10.65
CA LEU A 86 -6.68 3.28 -10.12
C LEU A 86 -6.15 2.29 -9.09
N TYR A 87 -4.96 1.73 -9.30
CA TYR A 87 -4.32 0.82 -8.35
C TYR A 87 -4.02 1.53 -7.02
N ARG A 88 -3.45 2.74 -7.08
CA ARG A 88 -3.17 3.54 -5.88
C ARG A 88 -4.43 3.94 -5.14
N GLU A 89 -5.48 4.33 -5.87
CA GLU A 89 -6.77 4.68 -5.28
C GLU A 89 -7.45 3.46 -4.66
N ALA A 90 -7.43 2.31 -5.32
CA ALA A 90 -7.97 1.06 -4.79
C ALA A 90 -7.28 0.66 -3.48
N LYS A 91 -5.95 0.77 -3.40
CA LYS A 91 -5.21 0.53 -2.15
C LYS A 91 -5.54 1.58 -1.08
N ALA A 92 -5.63 2.86 -1.43
CA ALA A 92 -5.99 3.90 -0.47
C ALA A 92 -7.40 3.72 0.12
N LEU A 93 -8.28 3.04 -0.61
CA LEU A 93 -9.62 2.64 -0.17
C LEU A 93 -9.67 1.28 0.53
N GLY A 94 -8.54 0.57 0.67
CA GLY A 94 -8.47 -0.77 1.28
C GLY A 94 -9.20 -1.84 0.48
N LEU A 95 -9.33 -1.69 -0.85
CA LEU A 95 -10.07 -2.65 -1.68
C LEU A 95 -9.32 -3.99 -1.87
N ASP A 96 -8.05 -4.06 -1.50
CA ASP A 96 -7.26 -5.29 -1.48
C ASP A 96 -7.38 -6.09 -0.17
N ASP A 97 -7.98 -5.51 0.87
CA ASP A 97 -8.11 -6.14 2.18
C ASP A 97 -9.18 -7.21 2.22
N ASP A 98 -8.80 -8.36 2.77
CA ASP A 98 -9.63 -9.53 3.00
C ASP A 98 -10.39 -10.10 1.77
N ASP A 99 -10.06 -9.67 0.55
CA ASP A 99 -10.73 -10.12 -0.66
C ASP A 99 -10.32 -11.56 -1.06
N LEU A 100 -11.31 -12.46 -1.14
CA LEU A 100 -11.10 -13.86 -1.49
C LEU A 100 -10.63 -14.07 -2.94
N ILE A 101 -11.02 -13.20 -3.88
CA ILE A 101 -10.63 -13.26 -5.28
C ILE A 101 -9.15 -12.87 -5.42
N ILE A 102 -8.72 -11.79 -4.77
CA ILE A 102 -7.32 -11.33 -4.77
C ILE A 102 -6.42 -12.41 -4.15
N ARG A 103 -6.81 -12.98 -3.00
CA ARG A 103 -6.06 -14.09 -2.38
C ARG A 103 -5.93 -15.31 -3.29
N ARG A 104 -7.00 -15.69 -4.00
CA ARG A 104 -6.96 -16.81 -4.96
C ARG A 104 -6.05 -16.52 -6.16
N ARG A 105 -6.08 -15.30 -6.69
CA ARG A 105 -5.21 -14.84 -7.79
C ARG A 105 -3.73 -14.87 -7.40
N LEU A 106 -3.39 -14.41 -6.20
CA LEU A 106 -2.02 -14.42 -5.69
C LEU A 106 -1.50 -15.86 -5.55
N ARG A 107 -2.30 -16.76 -4.97
CA ARG A 107 -1.95 -18.19 -4.90
C ARG A 107 -1.70 -18.78 -6.28
N GLN A 108 -2.59 -18.54 -7.25
CA GLN A 108 -2.41 -19.02 -8.63
C GLN A 108 -1.11 -18.50 -9.27
N LYS A 109 -0.78 -17.23 -9.05
CA LYS A 109 0.46 -16.63 -9.55
C LYS A 109 1.70 -17.28 -8.91
N MET A 110 1.66 -17.61 -7.62
CA MET A 110 2.72 -18.35 -6.93
C MET A 110 2.86 -19.79 -7.43
N GLU A 111 1.75 -20.47 -7.69
CA GLU A 111 1.75 -21.82 -8.25
C GLU A 111 2.40 -21.86 -9.64
N PHE A 112 2.13 -20.85 -10.48
CA PHE A 112 2.77 -20.71 -11.80
C PHE A 112 4.29 -20.55 -11.68
N ILE A 113 4.78 -19.64 -10.82
CA ILE A 113 6.22 -19.42 -10.64
C ILE A 113 6.94 -20.68 -10.13
N ASN A 114 6.30 -21.43 -9.21
CA ASN A 114 6.87 -22.67 -8.69
C ASN A 114 6.92 -23.81 -9.72
N GLN A 115 6.13 -23.75 -10.79
CA GLN A 115 6.16 -24.75 -11.88
C GLN A 115 7.27 -24.46 -12.90
N ASP A 116 7.71 -23.20 -13.01
CA ASP A 116 8.75 -22.75 -13.94
C ASP A 116 10.18 -22.76 -13.34
N LEU A 117 10.32 -23.07 -12.05
CA LEU A 117 11.59 -23.25 -11.31
C LEU A 117 12.05 -24.72 -11.31
#